data_AF-Q9ZIW2-F1
#
_entry.id   AF-Q9ZIW2-F1
#
_cell.length_a   1.000
_cell.length_b   1.000
_cell.length_c   1.000
_cell.angle_alpha   90.00
_cell.angle_beta   90.00
_cell.angle_gamma   90.00
#
_symmetry.space_group_name_H-M   'P 1'
#
loop_
_entity.id
_entity.type
_entity.pdbx_description
1 polymer ?
#
loop_
_entity_poly.entity_id
_entity_poly.type
_entity_poly.pdbx_seq_one_letter_code
_entity_poly.pdbx_strand_id
1 'polypeptide(L)'
;AQRIINGEVPEGLKGRRVLALDMGALVAGAKYRGEFEERLKGVLNDLAKQEGNVILFIDELHTMVGAGKADGAMDAGNMLKPALARGELHCVGATTLDEYRQYIEKDAALERRFQKVFVAEPSVEDTIAILRGLKERYELHHHVQITDPAIVAAATLSHRYIADRQLPDKAIDLIDEAASSIRMQIDSKPEELDRLDRRIIQLKLEQQALMKESDEASKKRLDMLNEELDDKERQYSELEEEWKAEKASLSGTQTIKAELEQAKIAIEQARRVGDLARMSELQYGKIPELEKQLEAATQSEGKTMRLLRNKVTDAEIAEVLARWTGIPVSRMLEGEREKLL
;
A
#
# COMPACT_ATOMS: atom_id res chain seq x y z
N ALA A 1 -10.80 9.09 -14.29
CA ALA A 1 -12.01 8.69 -13.55
C ALA A 1 -12.38 9.71 -12.46
N GLN A 2 -11.50 9.98 -11.48
CA GLN A 2 -11.79 10.90 -10.36
C GLN A 2 -12.26 12.30 -10.81
N ARG A 3 -11.55 12.93 -11.76
CA ARG A 3 -11.97 14.23 -12.32
C ARG A 3 -13.35 14.22 -12.97
N ILE A 4 -13.75 13.11 -13.61
CA ILE A 4 -15.08 12.97 -14.22
C ILE A 4 -16.16 12.96 -13.13
N ILE A 5 -15.92 12.21 -12.05
CA ILE A 5 -16.82 12.13 -10.90
C ILE A 5 -16.93 13.49 -10.19
N ASN A 6 -15.83 14.24 -10.11
CA ASN A 6 -15.80 15.58 -9.52
C ASN A 6 -16.36 16.68 -10.43
N GLY A 7 -16.72 16.37 -11.68
CA GLY A 7 -17.17 17.36 -12.66
C GLY A 7 -16.06 18.31 -13.16
N GLU A 8 -14.80 18.00 -12.89
CA GLU A 8 -13.59 18.73 -13.31
C GLU A 8 -13.18 18.36 -14.75
N VAL A 9 -14.16 18.18 -15.63
CA VAL A 9 -13.96 17.80 -17.03
C VAL A 9 -14.89 18.61 -17.93
N PRO A 10 -14.53 18.80 -19.22
CA PRO A 10 -15.41 19.41 -20.20
C PRO A 10 -16.77 18.70 -20.29
N GLU A 11 -17.83 19.45 -20.65
CA GLU A 11 -19.21 18.94 -20.74
C GLU A 11 -19.31 17.61 -21.52
N GLY A 12 -18.58 17.48 -22.62
CA GLY A 12 -18.59 16.25 -23.44
C GLY A 12 -18.06 14.99 -22.76
N LEU A 13 -17.37 15.11 -21.62
CA LEU A 13 -16.86 14.00 -20.80
C LEU A 13 -17.61 13.83 -19.48
N LYS A 14 -18.50 14.76 -19.11
CA LYS A 14 -19.28 14.65 -17.88
C LYS A 14 -20.23 13.45 -17.97
N GLY A 15 -20.39 12.75 -16.85
CA GLY A 15 -21.23 11.56 -16.75
C GLY A 15 -20.68 10.31 -17.46
N ARG A 16 -19.57 10.40 -18.21
CA ARG A 16 -18.95 9.22 -18.84
C ARG A 16 -18.40 8.26 -17.80
N ARG A 17 -18.48 6.97 -18.12
CA ARG A 17 -17.92 5.89 -17.29
C ARG A 17 -16.54 5.51 -17.81
N VAL A 18 -15.60 5.25 -16.90
CA VAL A 18 -14.30 4.67 -17.25
C VAL A 18 -14.28 3.23 -16.78
N LEU A 19 -14.04 2.28 -17.68
CA LEU A 19 -13.94 0.85 -17.37
C LEU A 19 -12.55 0.37 -17.72
N ALA A 20 -11.87 -0.33 -16.82
CA ALA A 20 -10.62 -1.02 -17.13
C ALA A 20 -10.93 -2.42 -17.67
N LEU A 21 -10.32 -2.77 -18.80
CA LEU A 21 -10.42 -4.09 -19.40
C LEU A 21 -9.45 -5.05 -18.69
N ASP A 22 -10.00 -6.09 -18.07
CA ASP A 22 -9.20 -7.17 -17.49
C ASP A 22 -8.96 -8.27 -18.54
N MET A 23 -7.73 -8.32 -19.05
CA MET A 23 -7.30 -9.33 -20.02
C MET A 23 -7.25 -10.73 -19.41
N GLY A 24 -6.88 -10.85 -18.13
CA GLY A 24 -6.83 -12.12 -17.43
C GLY A 24 -8.21 -12.76 -17.33
N ALA A 25 -9.24 -11.97 -17.02
CA ALA A 25 -10.63 -12.44 -16.98
C ALA A 25 -11.14 -12.92 -18.35
N LEU A 26 -10.70 -12.31 -19.45
CA LEU A 26 -11.08 -12.73 -20.80
C LEU A 26 -10.44 -14.06 -21.19
N VAL A 27 -9.18 -14.28 -20.82
CA VAL A 27 -8.42 -15.50 -21.12
C VAL A 27 -8.80 -16.65 -20.16
N ALA A 28 -9.16 -16.33 -18.91
CA ALA A 28 -9.52 -17.33 -17.90
C ALA A 28 -10.70 -18.21 -18.36
N GLY A 29 -10.46 -19.52 -18.40
CA GLY A 29 -11.47 -20.51 -18.80
C GLY A 29 -11.80 -20.53 -20.29
N ALA A 30 -11.06 -19.78 -21.14
CA ALA A 30 -11.10 -19.97 -22.58
C ALA A 30 -10.25 -21.19 -22.93
N LYS A 31 -10.87 -22.29 -23.37
CA LYS A 31 -10.17 -23.51 -23.82
C LYS A 31 -9.64 -23.37 -25.23
N TYR A 32 -10.28 -22.51 -26.03
CA TYR A 32 -9.97 -22.30 -27.44
C TYR A 32 -9.88 -20.80 -27.74
N ARG A 33 -9.01 -20.43 -28.69
CA ARG A 33 -8.81 -19.05 -29.13
C ARG A 33 -10.11 -18.35 -29.55
N GLY A 34 -11.04 -19.07 -30.19
CA GLY A 34 -12.32 -18.52 -30.63
C GLY A 34 -13.22 -18.05 -29.48
N GLU A 35 -13.12 -18.65 -28.29
CA GLU A 35 -13.92 -18.25 -27.12
C GLU A 35 -13.46 -16.88 -26.58
N PHE A 36 -12.16 -16.60 -26.62
CA PHE A 36 -11.62 -15.28 -26.28
C PHE A 36 -12.11 -14.21 -27.28
N GLU A 37 -11.98 -14.50 -28.57
CA GLU A 37 -12.44 -13.58 -29.64
C GLU A 37 -13.95 -13.32 -29.53
N GLU A 38 -14.76 -14.33 -29.22
CA GLU A 38 -16.20 -14.19 -29.02
C GLU A 38 -16.53 -13.30 -27.80
N ARG A 39 -15.84 -13.51 -26.67
CA ARG A 39 -16.00 -12.68 -25.46
C ARG A 39 -15.62 -11.22 -25.73
N LEU A 40 -14.46 -10.98 -26.36
CA LEU A 40 -14.03 -9.64 -26.70
C LEU A 40 -15.00 -8.97 -27.68
N LYS A 41 -15.53 -9.72 -28.65
CA LYS A 41 -16.57 -9.23 -29.56
C LYS A 41 -17.83 -8.82 -28.81
N GLY A 42 -18.25 -9.62 -27.83
CA GLY A 42 -19.36 -9.31 -26.94
C GLY A 42 -19.15 -7.98 -26.21
N VAL A 43 -17.97 -7.80 -25.59
CA VAL A 43 -17.59 -6.55 -24.91
C VAL A 43 -17.64 -5.36 -25.87
N LEU A 44 -17.05 -5.47 -27.06
CA LEU A 44 -17.05 -4.39 -28.05
C LEU A 44 -18.46 -4.05 -28.55
N ASN A 45 -19.33 -5.05 -28.73
CA ASN A 45 -20.72 -4.83 -29.11
C ASN A 45 -21.50 -4.11 -28.00
N ASP A 46 -21.28 -4.46 -26.75
CA ASP A 46 -21.96 -3.81 -25.63
C ASP A 46 -21.45 -2.38 -25.40
N LEU A 47 -20.16 -2.12 -25.64
CA LEU A 47 -19.60 -0.76 -25.65
C LEU A 47 -20.18 0.08 -26.80
N ALA A 48 -20.35 -0.51 -27.99
CA ALA A 48 -20.94 0.19 -29.14
C ALA A 48 -22.40 0.61 -28.86
N LYS A 49 -23.19 -0.22 -28.16
CA LYS A 49 -24.56 0.13 -27.73
C LYS A 49 -24.63 1.30 -26.74
N GLN A 50 -23.52 1.64 -26.08
CA GLN A 50 -23.46 2.76 -25.12
C GLN A 50 -23.13 4.10 -25.80
N GLU A 51 -23.02 4.14 -27.14
CA GLU A 51 -22.87 5.35 -27.96
C GLU A 51 -21.83 6.36 -27.41
N GLY A 52 -20.66 5.87 -26.97
CA GLY A 52 -19.54 6.70 -26.51
C GLY A 52 -19.64 7.21 -25.06
N ASN A 53 -20.65 6.79 -24.30
CA ASN A 53 -20.75 7.09 -22.86
C ASN A 53 -19.69 6.37 -22.01
N VAL A 54 -19.00 5.37 -22.58
CA VAL A 54 -17.96 4.59 -21.90
C VAL A 54 -16.60 4.85 -22.53
N ILE A 55 -15.60 5.09 -21.68
CA ILE A 55 -14.18 5.14 -22.02
C ILE A 55 -13.55 3.86 -21.51
N LEU A 56 -13.02 3.04 -22.43
CA LEU A 56 -12.34 1.80 -22.09
C LEU A 56 -10.85 2.07 -21.81
N PHE A 57 -10.36 1.71 -20.64
CA PHE A 57 -8.93 1.66 -20.35
C PHE A 57 -8.40 0.26 -20.64
N ILE A 58 -7.34 0.16 -21.42
CA ILE A 58 -6.68 -1.10 -21.77
C ILE A 58 -5.25 -0.98 -21.29
N ASP A 59 -4.89 -1.75 -20.26
CA ASP A 59 -3.50 -1.89 -19.87
C ASP A 59 -2.78 -2.84 -20.83
N GLU A 60 -1.47 -2.67 -20.97
CA GLU A 60 -0.63 -3.46 -21.88
C GLU A 60 -1.23 -3.60 -23.30
N LEU A 61 -1.68 -2.49 -23.90
CA LEU A 61 -2.41 -2.48 -25.18
C LEU A 61 -1.71 -3.28 -26.29
N HIS A 62 -0.38 -3.33 -26.27
CA HIS A 62 0.41 -4.09 -27.23
C HIS A 62 0.09 -5.61 -27.23
N THR A 63 -0.34 -6.17 -26.10
CA THR A 63 -0.72 -7.59 -25.98
C THR A 63 -1.92 -7.94 -26.86
N MET A 64 -2.82 -6.98 -27.11
CA MET A 64 -3.99 -7.16 -27.97
C MET A 64 -3.68 -7.00 -29.45
N VAL A 65 -2.65 -6.24 -29.81
CA VAL A 65 -2.38 -5.78 -31.18
C VAL A 65 -1.18 -6.49 -31.81
N GLY A 66 -0.22 -6.93 -31.01
CA GLY A 66 1.12 -7.30 -31.47
C GLY A 66 1.46 -8.79 -31.43
N ALA A 67 0.63 -9.61 -30.79
CA ALA A 67 1.01 -10.95 -30.39
C ALA A 67 1.08 -11.96 -31.58
N GLY A 68 0.54 -11.63 -32.74
CA GLY A 68 0.39 -12.54 -33.88
C GLY A 68 1.66 -13.01 -34.61
N LYS A 69 2.89 -12.71 -34.12
CA LYS A 69 4.15 -13.17 -34.77
C LYS A 69 4.84 -14.35 -34.10
N ALA A 70 4.46 -14.70 -32.87
CA ALA A 70 4.87 -15.94 -32.22
C ALA A 70 3.68 -16.92 -32.24
N ASP A 71 3.98 -18.22 -32.37
CA ASP A 71 3.12 -19.34 -32.76
C ASP A 71 1.97 -19.70 -31.78
N GLY A 72 1.36 -18.70 -31.13
CA GLY A 72 0.32 -18.91 -30.12
C GLY A 72 -0.33 -17.65 -29.53
N ALA A 73 0.03 -16.43 -29.94
CA ALA A 73 -0.52 -15.24 -29.30
C ALA A 73 -1.62 -14.53 -30.11
N MET A 74 -2.58 -13.98 -29.37
CA MET A 74 -3.89 -13.50 -29.84
C MET A 74 -3.77 -12.19 -30.62
N ASP A 75 -4.30 -12.12 -31.84
CA ASP A 75 -4.39 -10.87 -32.62
C ASP A 75 -5.81 -10.31 -32.58
N ALA A 76 -6.12 -9.61 -31.49
CA ALA A 76 -7.35 -8.86 -31.32
C ALA A 76 -7.35 -7.51 -32.06
N GLY A 77 -6.22 -7.12 -32.66
CA GLY A 77 -6.06 -5.85 -33.37
C GLY A 77 -7.06 -5.70 -34.52
N ASN A 78 -7.36 -6.79 -35.23
CA ASN A 78 -8.35 -6.77 -36.32
C ASN A 78 -9.79 -6.57 -35.83
N MET A 79 -10.09 -6.84 -34.56
CA MET A 79 -11.41 -6.61 -33.97
C MET A 79 -11.56 -5.17 -33.47
N LEU A 80 -10.47 -4.55 -33.01
CA LEU A 80 -10.46 -3.17 -32.52
C LEU A 80 -10.51 -2.15 -33.67
N LYS A 81 -9.81 -2.41 -34.78
CA LYS A 81 -9.71 -1.49 -35.92
C LYS A 81 -11.07 -1.00 -36.44
N PRO A 82 -12.09 -1.85 -36.69
CA PRO A 82 -13.39 -1.39 -37.17
C PRO A 82 -14.11 -0.50 -36.15
N ALA A 83 -14.09 -0.87 -34.87
CA ALA A 83 -14.76 -0.11 -33.80
C ALA A 83 -14.09 1.27 -33.59
N LEU A 84 -12.76 1.34 -33.65
CA LEU A 84 -11.99 2.58 -33.61
C LEU A 84 -12.23 3.45 -34.86
N ALA A 85 -12.33 2.84 -36.04
CA ALA A 85 -12.54 3.57 -37.28
C ALA A 85 -13.94 4.18 -37.38
N ARG A 86 -14.96 3.50 -36.84
CA ARG A 86 -16.35 4.00 -36.78
C ARG A 86 -16.60 4.97 -35.62
N GLY A 87 -15.66 5.10 -34.68
CA GLY A 87 -15.83 5.94 -33.49
C GLY A 87 -16.75 5.34 -32.42
N GLU A 88 -17.12 4.06 -32.57
CA GLU A 88 -17.95 3.32 -31.62
C GLU A 88 -17.20 2.98 -30.33
N LEU A 89 -15.86 2.89 -30.39
CA LEU A 89 -15.00 2.64 -29.25
C LEU A 89 -14.18 3.88 -28.90
N HIS A 90 -14.36 4.38 -27.69
CA HIS A 90 -13.45 5.35 -27.07
C HIS A 90 -12.57 4.61 -26.07
N CYS A 91 -11.26 4.61 -26.28
CA CYS A 91 -10.34 3.94 -25.36
C CYS A 91 -9.07 4.74 -25.08
N VAL A 92 -8.44 4.39 -23.95
CA VAL A 92 -7.11 4.82 -23.54
C VAL A 92 -6.28 3.55 -23.39
N GLY A 93 -5.23 3.41 -24.19
CA GLY A 93 -4.28 2.31 -24.05
C GLY A 93 -3.04 2.74 -23.30
N ALA A 94 -2.55 1.89 -22.40
CA ALA A 94 -1.24 2.01 -21.78
C ALA A 94 -0.28 0.96 -22.35
N THR A 95 0.96 1.34 -22.63
CA THR A 95 2.02 0.44 -23.13
C THR A 95 3.38 1.13 -22.99
N THR A 96 4.47 0.37 -23.00
CA THR A 96 5.81 0.97 -23.06
C THR A 96 6.10 1.57 -24.45
N LEU A 97 7.09 2.47 -24.51
CA LEU A 97 7.49 3.11 -25.77
C LEU A 97 8.02 2.09 -26.79
N ASP A 98 8.77 1.09 -26.33
CA ASP A 98 9.37 0.08 -27.20
C ASP A 98 8.30 -0.82 -27.83
N GLU A 99 7.32 -1.24 -27.05
CA GLU A 99 6.17 -2.00 -27.55
C GLU A 99 5.29 -1.18 -28.48
N TYR A 100 5.08 0.11 -28.18
CA TYR A 100 4.37 1.01 -29.08
C TYR A 100 5.05 1.05 -30.46
N ARG A 101 6.37 1.26 -30.50
CA ARG A 101 7.18 1.27 -31.73
C ARG A 101 7.14 -0.07 -32.45
N GLN A 102 7.14 -1.17 -31.70
CA GLN A 102 7.19 -2.51 -32.27
C GLN A 102 5.85 -2.95 -32.89
N TYR A 103 4.73 -2.63 -32.24
CA TYR A 103 3.43 -3.22 -32.54
C TYR A 103 2.37 -2.24 -33.03
N ILE A 104 2.37 -0.99 -32.55
CA ILE A 104 1.31 -0.01 -32.87
C ILE A 104 1.77 0.92 -34.00
N GLU A 105 2.99 1.45 -33.93
CA GLU A 105 3.53 2.39 -34.92
C GLU A 105 3.74 1.76 -36.29
N LYS A 106 3.97 0.44 -36.35
CA LYS A 106 4.08 -0.29 -37.62
C LYS A 106 2.73 -0.53 -38.31
N ASP A 107 1.62 -0.36 -37.60
CA ASP A 107 0.27 -0.54 -38.13
C ASP A 107 -0.37 0.81 -38.44
N ALA A 108 -0.35 1.20 -39.72
CA ALA A 108 -0.87 2.48 -40.19
C ALA A 108 -2.37 2.70 -39.90
N ALA A 109 -3.15 1.65 -39.62
CA ALA A 109 -4.55 1.80 -39.24
C ALA A 109 -4.70 2.21 -37.77
N LEU A 110 -3.84 1.69 -36.88
CA LEU A 110 -3.88 2.00 -35.45
C LEU A 110 -3.13 3.28 -35.13
N GLU A 111 -1.98 3.52 -35.76
CA GLU A 111 -1.20 4.75 -35.59
C GLU A 111 -2.05 6.00 -35.86
N ARG A 112 -2.90 5.98 -36.88
CA ARG A 112 -3.80 7.09 -37.22
C ARG A 112 -4.98 7.28 -36.27
N ARG A 113 -5.24 6.33 -35.37
CA ARG A 113 -6.38 6.35 -34.43
C ARG A 113 -5.95 6.60 -32.99
N PHE A 114 -4.68 6.39 -32.67
CA PHE A 114 -4.12 6.69 -31.35
C PHE A 114 -3.29 7.97 -31.37
N GLN A 115 -3.58 8.88 -30.46
CA GLN A 115 -2.69 9.99 -30.14
C GLN A 115 -1.66 9.53 -29.10
N LYS A 116 -0.37 9.74 -29.39
CA LYS A 116 0.71 9.49 -28.43
C LYS A 116 0.62 10.51 -27.28
N VAL A 117 0.53 10.02 -26.05
CA VAL A 117 0.64 10.79 -24.80
C VAL A 117 1.79 10.20 -24.01
N PHE A 118 2.88 10.95 -23.88
CA PHE A 118 4.07 10.49 -23.17
C PHE A 118 3.92 10.73 -21.67
N VAL A 119 4.05 9.68 -20.87
CA VAL A 119 4.07 9.73 -19.41
C VAL A 119 5.48 9.39 -18.98
N ALA A 120 6.22 10.40 -18.50
CA ALA A 120 7.59 10.24 -18.03
C ALA A 120 7.62 9.76 -16.57
N GLU A 121 8.75 9.16 -16.18
CA GLU A 121 9.08 8.93 -14.77
C GLU A 121 9.10 10.28 -14.02
N PRO A 122 8.46 10.39 -12.84
CA PRO A 122 8.52 11.60 -12.03
C PRO A 122 9.92 11.84 -11.48
N SER A 123 10.23 13.11 -11.19
CA SER A 123 11.44 13.44 -10.45
C SER A 123 11.39 12.93 -9.00
N VAL A 124 12.52 12.98 -8.29
CA VAL A 124 12.56 12.65 -6.86
C VAL A 124 11.64 13.59 -6.07
N GLU A 125 11.63 14.89 -6.39
CA GLU A 125 10.75 15.87 -5.74
C GLU A 125 9.27 15.59 -6.00
N ASP A 126 8.91 15.28 -7.25
CA ASP A 126 7.54 14.92 -7.61
C ASP A 126 7.11 13.62 -6.91
N THR A 127 8.03 12.65 -6.80
CA THR A 127 7.77 11.40 -6.09
C THR A 127 7.52 11.66 -4.61
N ILE A 128 8.28 12.53 -3.96
CA ILE A 128 8.04 12.93 -2.56
C ILE A 128 6.64 13.53 -2.41
N ALA A 129 6.22 14.39 -3.35
CA ALA A 129 4.87 14.96 -3.34
C ALA A 129 3.78 13.89 -3.52
N ILE A 130 3.98 12.93 -4.43
CA ILE A 130 3.08 11.78 -4.63
C ILE A 130 2.98 10.95 -3.34
N LEU A 131 4.11 10.60 -2.74
CA LEU A 131 4.15 9.81 -1.50
C LEU A 131 3.49 10.54 -0.32
N ARG A 132 3.67 11.86 -0.20
CA ARG A 132 2.95 12.68 0.79
C ARG A 132 1.44 12.64 0.58
N GLY A 133 0.97 12.64 -0.66
CA GLY A 133 -0.45 12.47 -0.99
C GLY A 133 -1.00 11.07 -0.71
N LEU A 134 -0.15 10.04 -0.79
CA LEU A 134 -0.51 8.65 -0.48
C LEU A 134 -0.34 8.29 1.00
N LYS A 135 0.43 9.08 1.76
CA LYS A 135 0.79 8.84 3.15
C LYS A 135 -0.39 8.42 4.03
N GLU A 136 -1.46 9.22 4.05
CA GLU A 136 -2.63 8.95 4.91
C GLU A 136 -3.25 7.57 4.62
N ARG A 137 -3.29 7.16 3.34
CA ARG A 137 -3.86 5.86 2.95
C ARG A 137 -3.00 4.69 3.39
N TYR A 138 -1.67 4.80 3.26
CA TYR A 138 -0.75 3.76 3.70
C TYR A 138 -0.68 3.65 5.22
N GLU A 139 -0.71 4.78 5.94
CA GLU A 139 -0.82 4.79 7.39
C GLU A 139 -2.10 4.09 7.87
N LEU A 140 -3.24 4.36 7.22
CA LEU A 140 -4.51 3.71 7.54
C LEU A 140 -4.50 2.22 7.19
N HIS A 141 -3.93 1.84 6.05
CA HIS A 141 -3.85 0.43 5.63
C HIS A 141 -2.98 -0.40 6.60
N HIS A 142 -1.78 0.08 6.92
CA HIS A 142 -0.80 -0.65 7.73
C HIS A 142 -0.90 -0.40 9.23
N HIS A 143 -1.70 0.59 9.65
CA HIS A 143 -1.84 0.98 11.05
C HIS A 143 -0.51 1.44 11.68
N VAL A 144 0.24 2.22 10.90
CA VAL A 144 1.53 2.79 11.30
C VAL A 144 1.53 4.29 11.05
N GLN A 145 2.54 4.98 11.55
CA GLN A 145 2.82 6.37 11.23
C GLN A 145 4.04 6.44 10.31
N ILE A 146 3.93 7.15 9.19
CA ILE A 146 5.02 7.30 8.24
C ILE A 146 5.63 8.68 8.42
N THR A 147 6.90 8.74 8.78
CA THR A 147 7.58 10.02 9.00
C THR A 147 7.93 10.69 7.67
N ASP A 148 8.01 12.03 7.65
CA ASP A 148 8.42 12.74 6.43
C ASP A 148 9.86 12.40 6.00
N PRO A 149 10.84 12.23 6.91
CA PRO A 149 12.16 11.69 6.58
C PRO A 149 12.10 10.32 5.89
N ALA A 150 11.21 9.41 6.32
CA ALA A 150 11.04 8.12 5.63
C ALA A 150 10.58 8.28 4.19
N ILE A 151 9.68 9.24 3.90
CA ILE A 151 9.23 9.53 2.53
C ILE A 151 10.38 10.04 1.67
N VAL A 152 11.17 10.98 2.20
CA VAL A 152 12.34 11.55 1.50
C VAL A 152 13.39 10.47 1.24
N ALA A 153 13.67 9.64 2.25
CA ALA A 153 14.60 8.51 2.14
C ALA A 153 14.10 7.49 1.10
N ALA A 154 12.82 7.14 1.10
CA ALA A 154 12.25 6.19 0.15
C ALA A 154 12.42 6.67 -1.30
N ALA A 155 12.13 7.93 -1.59
CA ALA A 155 12.32 8.49 -2.93
C ALA A 155 13.80 8.60 -3.32
N THR A 156 14.64 9.12 -2.41
CA THR A 156 16.05 9.41 -2.70
C THR A 156 16.88 8.12 -2.82
N LEU A 157 16.72 7.20 -1.88
CA LEU A 157 17.48 5.95 -1.84
C LEU A 157 17.03 4.98 -2.94
N SER A 158 15.72 4.86 -3.21
CA SER A 158 15.24 4.03 -4.32
C SER A 158 15.72 4.55 -5.67
N HIS A 159 15.74 5.87 -5.87
CA HIS A 159 16.29 6.47 -7.09
C HIS A 159 17.79 6.15 -7.26
N ARG A 160 18.55 6.17 -6.15
CA ARG A 160 20.00 5.98 -6.18
C ARG A 160 20.43 4.53 -6.34
N TYR A 161 19.75 3.59 -5.68
CA TYR A 161 20.24 2.21 -5.55
C TYR A 161 19.43 1.17 -6.34
N ILE A 162 18.21 1.49 -6.77
CA ILE A 162 17.37 0.59 -7.57
C ILE A 162 17.32 1.13 -9.01
N ALA A 163 18.12 0.54 -9.91
CA ALA A 163 18.29 1.01 -11.29
C ALA A 163 17.36 0.33 -12.31
N ASP A 164 16.85 -0.86 -11.98
CA ASP A 164 16.02 -1.70 -12.85
C ASP A 164 14.52 -1.39 -12.77
N ARG A 165 14.12 -0.52 -11.82
CA ARG A 165 12.74 -0.10 -11.60
C ARG A 165 12.61 1.43 -11.63
N GLN A 166 11.41 1.92 -11.94
CA GLN A 166 11.11 3.34 -12.10
C GLN A 166 10.36 3.91 -10.90
N LEU A 167 10.56 5.19 -10.62
CA LEU A 167 9.69 5.98 -9.76
C LEU A 167 8.30 6.14 -10.41
N PRO A 168 7.23 6.35 -9.63
CA PRO A 168 7.18 6.35 -8.16
C PRO A 168 7.06 4.94 -7.55
N ASP A 169 6.86 3.90 -8.38
CA ASP A 169 6.52 2.53 -8.00
C ASP A 169 7.50 1.93 -6.99
N LYS A 170 8.81 1.94 -7.30
CA LYS A 170 9.84 1.42 -6.39
C LYS A 170 9.90 2.12 -5.02
N ALA A 171 9.52 3.40 -4.95
CA ALA A 171 9.52 4.15 -3.69
C ALA A 171 8.26 3.83 -2.87
N ILE A 172 7.13 3.63 -3.55
CA ILE A 172 5.89 3.17 -2.94
C ILE A 172 6.09 1.78 -2.32
N ASP A 173 6.72 0.85 -3.03
CA ASP A 173 6.98 -0.49 -2.50
C ASP A 173 7.91 -0.48 -1.27
N LEU A 174 8.92 0.40 -1.22
CA LEU A 174 9.76 0.55 -0.04
C LEU A 174 8.95 1.00 1.18
N ILE A 175 8.05 1.98 1.00
CA ILE A 175 7.15 2.43 2.06
C ILE A 175 6.21 1.29 2.49
N ASP A 176 5.66 0.56 1.53
CA ASP A 176 4.72 -0.55 1.77
C ASP A 176 5.37 -1.67 2.57
N GLU A 177 6.58 -2.09 2.19
CA GLU A 177 7.31 -3.13 2.90
C GLU A 177 7.80 -2.67 4.27
N ALA A 178 8.29 -1.44 4.41
CA ALA A 178 8.70 -0.90 5.71
C ALA A 178 7.49 -0.80 6.68
N ALA A 179 6.35 -0.33 6.18
CA ALA A 179 5.11 -0.28 6.94
C ALA A 179 4.62 -1.67 7.36
N SER A 180 4.67 -2.64 6.44
CA SER A 180 4.34 -4.04 6.71
C SER A 180 5.26 -4.66 7.77
N SER A 181 6.56 -4.35 7.72
CA SER A 181 7.54 -4.83 8.70
C SER A 181 7.23 -4.30 10.10
N ILE A 182 6.99 -2.99 10.24
CA ILE A 182 6.61 -2.38 11.53
C ILE A 182 5.28 -2.96 12.02
N ARG A 183 4.30 -3.15 11.15
CA ARG A 183 3.02 -3.78 11.53
C ARG A 183 3.21 -5.17 12.10
N MET A 184 4.06 -6.00 11.48
CA MET A 184 4.39 -7.33 11.99
C MET A 184 5.09 -7.27 13.36
N GLN A 185 5.96 -6.28 13.58
CA GLN A 185 6.59 -6.07 14.89
C GLN A 185 5.57 -5.67 15.96
N ILE A 186 4.58 -4.83 15.63
CA ILE A 186 3.53 -4.41 16.56
C ILE A 186 2.65 -5.60 16.99
N ASP A 187 2.34 -6.49 16.05
CA ASP A 187 1.51 -7.67 16.35
C ASP A 187 2.27 -8.78 17.07
N SER A 188 3.61 -8.75 17.02
CA SER A 188 4.47 -9.71 17.68
C SER A 188 4.68 -9.38 19.17
N LYS A 189 4.96 -10.41 19.96
CA LYS A 189 5.32 -10.26 21.38
C LYS A 189 6.66 -9.51 21.48
N PRO A 190 6.77 -8.44 22.28
CA PRO A 190 8.05 -7.75 22.49
C PRO A 190 9.13 -8.70 23.00
N GLU A 191 10.38 -8.46 22.58
CA GLU A 191 11.50 -9.34 22.91
C GLU A 191 11.73 -9.46 24.43
N GLU A 192 11.51 -8.37 25.18
CA GLU A 192 11.60 -8.36 26.64
C GLU A 192 10.60 -9.32 27.29
N LEU A 193 9.36 -9.34 26.80
CA LEU A 193 8.33 -10.27 27.28
C LEU A 193 8.64 -11.71 26.88
N ASP A 194 9.12 -11.97 25.66
CA ASP A 194 9.48 -13.32 25.21
C ASP A 194 10.65 -13.90 26.02
N ARG A 195 11.66 -13.07 26.34
CA ARG A 195 12.78 -13.45 27.21
C ARG A 195 12.31 -13.81 28.62
N LEU A 196 11.41 -13.02 29.21
CA LEU A 196 10.85 -13.30 30.54
C LEU A 196 10.01 -14.58 30.54
N ASP A 197 9.15 -14.76 29.54
CA ASP A 197 8.30 -15.95 29.41
C ASP A 197 9.12 -17.24 29.32
N ARG A 198 10.14 -17.26 28.46
CA ARG A 198 11.08 -18.39 28.36
C ARG A 198 11.79 -18.66 29.68
N ARG A 199 12.19 -17.61 30.41
CA ARG A 199 12.84 -17.75 31.72
C ARG A 199 11.88 -18.32 32.77
N ILE A 200 10.64 -17.84 32.82
CA ILE A 200 9.60 -18.34 33.72
C ILE A 200 9.32 -19.83 33.45
N ILE A 201 9.19 -20.22 32.18
CA ILE A 201 9.00 -21.63 31.80
C ILE A 201 10.19 -22.48 32.28
N GLN A 202 11.42 -22.01 32.09
CA GLN A 202 12.62 -22.73 32.56
C GLN A 202 12.60 -22.93 34.08
N LEU A 203 12.28 -21.87 34.84
CA LEU A 203 12.18 -21.93 36.30
C LEU A 203 11.06 -22.89 36.73
N LYS A 204 9.88 -22.88 36.10
CA LYS A 204 8.77 -23.81 36.39
C LYS A 204 9.15 -25.29 36.16
N LEU A 205 9.94 -25.56 35.12
CA LEU A 205 10.45 -26.92 34.87
C LEU A 205 11.43 -27.37 35.96
N GLU A 206 12.35 -26.49 36.37
CA GLU A 206 13.28 -26.75 37.48
C GLU A 206 12.52 -26.93 38.81
N GLN A 207 11.49 -26.11 39.07
CA GLN A 207 10.59 -26.23 40.22
C GLN A 207 9.93 -27.62 40.26
N GLN A 208 9.32 -28.06 39.16
CA GLN A 208 8.68 -29.37 39.09
C GLN A 208 9.64 -30.55 39.29
N ALA A 209 10.90 -30.40 38.87
CA ALA A 209 11.92 -31.41 39.12
C ALA A 209 12.30 -31.46 40.60
N LEU A 210 12.59 -30.31 41.21
CA LEU A 210 12.98 -30.20 42.62
C LEU A 210 11.86 -30.59 43.60
N MET A 211 10.59 -30.43 43.23
CA MET A 211 9.45 -30.89 44.04
C MET A 211 9.42 -32.41 44.25
N LYS A 212 10.12 -33.19 43.42
CA LYS A 212 10.21 -34.66 43.55
C LYS A 212 11.39 -35.11 44.41
N GLU A 213 12.31 -34.20 44.72
CA GLU A 213 13.48 -34.45 45.54
C GLU A 213 13.20 -34.18 47.01
N SER A 214 13.93 -34.85 47.91
CA SER A 214 13.64 -34.84 49.36
C SER A 214 14.81 -34.35 50.22
N ASP A 215 15.97 -34.12 49.63
CA ASP A 215 17.16 -33.64 50.31
C ASP A 215 17.06 -32.16 50.70
N GLU A 216 17.77 -31.78 51.76
CA GLU A 216 17.80 -30.41 52.31
C GLU A 216 18.28 -29.37 51.29
N ALA A 217 19.23 -29.74 50.42
CA ALA A 217 19.76 -28.81 49.42
C ALA A 217 18.72 -28.49 48.34
N SER A 218 17.98 -29.50 47.87
CA SER A 218 16.86 -29.33 46.93
C SER A 218 15.73 -28.49 47.50
N LYS A 219 15.37 -28.66 48.79
CA LYS A 219 14.37 -27.81 49.45
C LYS A 219 14.80 -26.34 49.50
N LYS A 220 16.04 -26.09 49.90
CA LYS A 220 16.58 -24.71 49.95
C LYS A 220 16.66 -24.08 48.56
N ARG A 221 17.03 -24.85 47.53
CA ARG A 221 17.03 -24.39 46.14
C ARG A 221 15.62 -24.10 45.63
N LEU A 222 14.64 -24.92 45.99
CA LEU A 222 13.23 -24.73 45.66
C LEU A 222 12.70 -23.41 46.23
N ASP A 223 13.01 -23.09 47.49
CA ASP A 223 12.59 -21.83 48.11
C ASP A 223 13.17 -20.60 47.39
N MET A 224 14.47 -20.63 47.07
CA MET A 224 15.12 -19.56 46.29
C MET A 224 14.52 -19.44 44.88
N LEU A 225 14.17 -20.56 44.28
CA LEU A 225 13.61 -20.60 42.94
C LEU A 225 12.17 -20.09 42.91
N ASN A 226 11.38 -20.33 43.95
CA ASN A 226 10.04 -19.75 44.10
C ASN A 226 10.12 -18.22 44.20
N GLU A 227 11.08 -17.69 44.96
CA GLU A 227 11.30 -16.24 45.06
C GLU A 227 11.71 -15.62 43.71
N GLU A 228 12.63 -16.27 42.97
CA GLU A 228 13.02 -15.83 41.62
C GLU A 228 11.84 -15.91 40.64
N LEU A 229 11.02 -16.97 40.73
CA LEU A 229 9.85 -17.17 39.89
C LEU A 229 8.80 -16.08 40.15
N ASP A 230 8.48 -15.79 41.40
CA ASP A 230 7.53 -14.73 41.78
C ASP A 230 8.00 -13.34 41.29
N ASP A 231 9.30 -13.03 41.42
CA ASP A 231 9.86 -11.78 40.91
C ASP A 231 9.73 -11.68 39.37
N LYS A 232 10.01 -12.78 38.65
CA LYS A 232 9.91 -12.82 37.18
C LYS A 232 8.47 -12.78 36.71
N GLU A 233 7.55 -13.46 37.38
CA GLU A 233 6.12 -13.41 37.08
C GLU A 233 5.55 -12.01 37.32
N ARG A 234 5.97 -11.32 38.38
CA ARG A 234 5.58 -9.92 38.62
C ARG A 234 6.09 -9.00 37.51
N GLN A 235 7.38 -9.08 37.15
CA GLN A 235 7.96 -8.30 36.03
C GLN A 235 7.23 -8.58 34.71
N TYR A 236 6.88 -9.84 34.44
CA TYR A 236 6.15 -10.22 33.25
C TYR A 236 4.74 -9.62 33.24
N SER A 237 4.02 -9.70 34.36
CA SER A 237 2.67 -9.12 34.48
C SER A 237 2.66 -7.60 34.29
N GLU A 238 3.63 -6.89 34.88
CA GLU A 238 3.78 -5.44 34.73
C GLU A 238 4.01 -5.05 33.24
N LEU A 239 4.95 -5.72 32.57
CA LEU A 239 5.24 -5.48 31.16
C LEU A 239 4.11 -5.91 30.22
N GLU A 240 3.38 -6.98 30.56
CA GLU A 240 2.21 -7.41 29.79
C GLU A 240 1.06 -6.42 29.89
N GLU A 241 0.82 -5.82 31.06
CA GLU A 241 -0.15 -4.75 31.21
C GLU A 241 0.25 -3.50 30.43
N GLU A 242 1.53 -3.10 30.48
CA GLU A 242 2.07 -1.98 29.69
C GLU A 242 1.87 -2.25 28.18
N TRP A 243 2.24 -3.44 27.69
CA TRP A 243 2.07 -3.81 26.29
C TRP A 243 0.59 -3.81 25.84
N LYS A 244 -0.32 -4.33 26.68
CA LYS A 244 -1.76 -4.30 26.40
C LYS A 244 -2.31 -2.87 26.37
N ALA A 245 -1.85 -2.01 27.27
CA ALA A 245 -2.25 -0.61 27.31
C ALA A 245 -1.76 0.15 26.06
N GLU A 246 -0.50 -0.05 25.66
CA GLU A 246 0.05 0.52 24.43
C GLU A 246 -0.73 0.03 23.19
N LYS A 247 -1.01 -1.28 23.09
CA LYS A 247 -1.77 -1.85 21.97
C LYS A 247 -3.20 -1.31 21.90
N ALA A 248 -3.86 -1.13 23.05
CA ALA A 248 -5.17 -0.51 23.13
C ALA A 248 -5.15 0.95 22.66
N SER A 249 -4.12 1.71 23.05
CA SER A 249 -3.93 3.09 22.58
C SER A 249 -3.79 3.17 21.07
N LEU A 250 -2.95 2.31 20.46
CA LEU A 250 -2.78 2.26 19.00
C LEU A 250 -4.09 1.94 18.28
N SER A 251 -4.85 0.98 18.79
CA SER A 251 -6.15 0.60 18.24
C SER A 251 -7.13 1.78 18.26
N GLY A 252 -7.18 2.52 19.37
CA GLY A 252 -8.04 3.70 19.51
C GLY A 252 -7.68 4.82 18.53
N THR A 253 -6.38 5.12 18.36
CA THR A 253 -5.92 6.11 17.37
C THR A 253 -6.31 5.68 15.96
N GLN A 254 -6.20 4.39 15.65
CA GLN A 254 -6.55 3.87 14.34
C GLN A 254 -8.04 3.99 14.04
N THR A 255 -8.92 3.68 15.00
CA THR A 255 -10.36 3.82 14.80
C THR A 255 -10.73 5.27 14.51
N ILE A 256 -10.12 6.23 15.20
CA ILE A 256 -10.33 7.67 14.95
C ILE A 256 -9.85 8.04 13.54
N LYS A 257 -8.67 7.57 13.09
CA LYS A 257 -8.19 7.81 11.72
C LYS A 257 -9.15 7.23 10.67
N ALA A 258 -9.68 6.03 10.88
CA ALA A 258 -10.62 5.40 9.97
C ALA A 258 -11.93 6.19 9.88
N GLU A 259 -12.46 6.64 11.01
CA GLU A 259 -13.66 7.48 11.07
C GLU A 259 -13.44 8.84 10.38
N LEU A 260 -12.27 9.45 10.56
CA LEU A 260 -11.90 10.70 9.89
C LEU A 260 -11.85 10.53 8.37
N GLU A 261 -11.24 9.45 7.87
CA GLU A 261 -11.21 9.16 6.42
C GLU A 261 -12.62 8.90 5.87
N GLN A 262 -13.46 8.17 6.59
CA GLN A 262 -14.86 8.00 6.19
C GLN A 262 -15.62 9.32 6.18
N ALA A 263 -15.36 10.22 7.14
CA ALA A 263 -15.94 11.56 7.16
C ALA A 263 -15.47 12.40 5.95
N LYS A 264 -14.18 12.32 5.59
CA LYS A 264 -13.60 12.96 4.38
C LYS A 264 -14.22 12.41 3.08
N ILE A 265 -14.47 11.10 3.00
CA ILE A 265 -15.15 10.50 1.85
C ILE A 265 -16.63 10.96 1.80
N ALA A 266 -17.30 11.01 2.95
CA ALA A 266 -18.70 11.39 3.04
C ALA A 266 -18.94 12.87 2.66
N ILE A 267 -18.02 13.78 3.01
CA ILE A 267 -18.12 15.19 2.58
C ILE A 267 -17.94 15.34 1.07
N GLU A 268 -17.02 14.59 0.45
CA GLU A 268 -16.86 14.56 -1.01
C GLU A 268 -18.09 13.98 -1.71
N GLN A 269 -18.72 12.96 -1.13
CA GLN A 269 -20.00 12.45 -1.64
C GLN A 269 -21.13 13.47 -1.50
N ALA A 270 -21.25 14.12 -0.34
CA ALA A 270 -22.26 15.16 -0.09
C ALA A 270 -22.09 16.34 -1.07
N ARG A 271 -20.85 16.73 -1.35
CA ARG A 271 -20.51 17.75 -2.36
C ARG A 271 -20.99 17.38 -3.76
N ARG A 272 -20.90 16.11 -4.14
CA ARG A 272 -21.36 15.62 -5.45
C ARG A 272 -22.88 15.66 -5.61
N VAL A 273 -23.62 15.30 -4.56
CA VAL A 273 -25.09 15.30 -4.58
C VAL A 273 -25.72 16.65 -4.23
N GLY A 274 -24.91 17.62 -3.81
CA GLY A 274 -25.37 18.96 -3.43
C GLY A 274 -26.02 19.03 -2.05
N ASP A 275 -25.72 18.09 -1.15
CA ASP A 275 -26.26 18.06 0.22
C ASP A 275 -25.46 19.03 1.12
N LEU A 276 -25.84 20.31 1.07
CA LEU A 276 -25.19 21.39 1.83
C LEU A 276 -25.33 21.21 3.35
N ALA A 277 -26.42 20.59 3.82
CA ALA A 277 -26.64 20.38 5.25
C ALA A 277 -25.64 19.35 5.79
N ARG A 278 -25.52 18.21 5.10
CA ARG A 278 -24.55 17.17 5.46
C ARG A 278 -23.11 17.65 5.34
N MET A 279 -22.80 18.43 4.31
CA MET A 279 -21.47 19.05 4.17
C MET A 279 -21.12 19.93 5.37
N SER A 280 -22.03 20.83 5.78
CA SER A 280 -21.79 21.73 6.91
C SER A 280 -21.61 20.97 8.23
N GLU A 281 -22.41 19.92 8.47
CA GLU A 281 -22.30 19.06 9.66
C GLU A 281 -20.92 18.37 9.73
N LEU A 282 -20.45 17.82 8.61
CA LEU A 282 -19.17 17.12 8.54
C LEU A 282 -17.99 18.10 8.64
N GLN A 283 -18.03 19.20 7.87
CA GLN A 283 -16.92 20.15 7.74
C GLN A 283 -16.67 20.94 9.04
N TYR A 284 -17.73 21.36 9.73
CA TYR A 284 -17.60 22.22 10.92
C TYR A 284 -17.88 21.49 12.24
N GLY A 285 -18.41 20.27 12.19
CA GLY A 285 -18.67 19.43 13.36
C GLY A 285 -17.70 18.26 13.43
N LYS A 286 -18.02 17.18 12.71
CA LYS A 286 -17.35 15.88 12.90
C LYS A 286 -15.87 15.87 12.55
N ILE A 287 -15.47 16.47 11.43
CA ILE A 287 -14.07 16.45 10.98
C ILE A 287 -13.15 17.18 11.98
N PRO A 288 -13.41 18.44 12.37
CA PRO A 288 -12.59 19.13 13.37
C PRO A 288 -12.56 18.43 14.74
N GLU A 289 -13.67 17.80 15.14
CA GLU A 289 -13.73 17.02 16.38
C GLU A 289 -12.80 15.80 16.32
N LEU A 290 -12.89 15.02 15.25
CA LEU A 290 -12.05 13.84 15.03
C LEU A 290 -10.56 14.21 14.86
N GLU A 291 -10.25 15.32 14.18
CA GLU A 291 -8.88 15.84 14.07
C GLU A 291 -8.30 16.20 15.44
N LYS A 292 -9.09 16.87 16.29
CA LYS A 292 -8.67 17.23 17.65
C LYS A 292 -8.48 15.99 18.53
N GLN A 293 -9.37 15.01 18.42
CA GLN A 293 -9.25 13.73 19.14
C GLN A 293 -8.01 12.96 18.68
N LEU A 294 -7.76 12.93 17.37
CA LEU A 294 -6.59 12.27 16.79
C LEU A 294 -5.28 12.92 17.25
N GLU A 295 -5.22 14.24 17.29
CA GLU A 295 -4.04 14.97 17.75
C GLU A 295 -3.77 14.71 19.24
N ALA A 296 -4.82 14.71 20.07
CA ALA A 296 -4.71 14.36 21.49
C ALA A 296 -4.24 12.92 21.71
N ALA A 297 -4.78 11.97 20.94
CA ALA A 297 -4.37 10.56 20.99
C ALA A 297 -2.89 10.41 20.57
N THR A 298 -2.49 11.04 19.47
CA THR A 298 -1.11 10.99 18.95
C THR A 298 -0.10 11.59 19.94
N GLN A 299 -0.45 12.68 20.64
CA GLN A 299 0.41 13.24 21.68
C GLN A 299 0.55 12.32 22.90
N SER A 300 -0.51 11.56 23.23
CA SER A 300 -0.47 10.56 24.29
C SER A 300 0.41 9.37 23.92
N GLU A 301 0.35 8.91 22.67
CA GLU A 301 1.24 7.86 22.15
C GLU A 301 2.72 8.26 22.27
N GLY A 302 3.07 9.50 21.92
CA GLY A 302 4.45 9.97 22.00
C GLY A 302 5.06 9.97 23.41
N LYS A 303 4.23 9.91 24.47
CA LYS A 303 4.68 9.83 25.86
C LYS A 303 4.62 8.42 26.45
N THR A 304 3.72 7.58 25.92
CA THR A 304 3.36 6.29 26.51
C THR A 304 4.04 5.11 25.83
N MET A 305 4.46 5.25 24.55
CA MET A 305 5.01 4.12 23.78
C MET A 305 6.49 3.87 24.11
N ARG A 306 6.76 2.77 24.79
CA ARG A 306 8.10 2.25 25.09
C ARG A 306 8.35 0.90 24.42
N LEU A 307 7.39 -0.02 24.49
CA LEU A 307 7.54 -1.40 24.02
C LEU A 307 7.24 -1.53 22.52
N LEU A 308 6.30 -0.74 22.01
CA LEU A 308 5.87 -0.74 20.62
C LEU A 308 6.40 0.48 19.86
N ARG A 309 7.03 0.22 18.71
CA ARG A 309 7.39 1.26 17.73
C ARG A 309 6.41 1.19 16.58
N ASN A 310 5.65 2.25 16.36
CA ASN A 310 4.67 2.36 15.27
C ASN A 310 5.07 3.35 14.18
N LYS A 311 6.28 3.93 14.25
CA LYS A 311 6.76 4.94 13.31
C LYS A 311 7.72 4.32 12.30
N VAL A 312 7.39 4.42 11.02
CA VAL A 312 8.30 4.13 9.91
C VAL A 312 9.24 5.33 9.75
N THR A 313 10.53 5.07 9.96
CA THR A 313 11.61 6.06 9.86
C THR A 313 12.47 5.81 8.61
N ASP A 314 13.39 6.73 8.35
CA ASP A 314 14.44 6.58 7.34
C ASP A 314 15.32 5.34 7.58
N ALA A 315 15.55 4.95 8.84
CA ALA A 315 16.25 3.72 9.19
C ALA A 315 15.54 2.49 8.63
N GLU A 316 14.22 2.41 8.76
CA GLU A 316 13.44 1.24 8.34
C GLU A 316 13.42 1.11 6.81
N ILE A 317 13.40 2.25 6.12
CA ILE A 317 13.56 2.30 4.66
C ILE A 317 14.95 1.81 4.25
N ALA A 318 16.00 2.25 4.95
CA ALA A 318 17.36 1.81 4.67
C ALA A 318 17.54 0.30 4.96
N GLU A 319 16.91 -0.23 6.00
CA GLU A 319 16.92 -1.66 6.33
C GLU A 319 16.24 -2.52 5.24
N VAL A 320 15.05 -2.10 4.76
CA VAL A 320 14.37 -2.76 3.64
C VAL A 320 15.24 -2.72 2.39
N LEU A 321 15.78 -1.55 2.05
CA LEU A 321 16.59 -1.38 0.86
C LEU A 321 17.92 -2.18 0.95
N ALA A 322 18.50 -2.28 2.15
CA ALA A 322 19.67 -3.11 2.40
C ALA A 322 19.37 -4.60 2.15
N ARG A 323 18.18 -5.07 2.55
CA ARG A 323 17.73 -6.44 2.23
C ARG A 323 17.56 -6.67 0.73
N TRP A 324 17.01 -5.70 0.00
CA TRP A 324 16.79 -5.82 -1.45
C TRP A 324 18.09 -5.77 -2.25
N THR A 325 19.01 -4.89 -1.88
CA THR A 325 20.21 -4.59 -2.68
C THR A 325 21.46 -5.31 -2.18
N GLY A 326 21.44 -5.85 -0.95
CA GLY A 326 22.60 -6.42 -0.28
C GLY A 326 23.64 -5.39 0.19
N ILE A 327 23.35 -4.10 0.08
CA ILE A 327 24.25 -3.02 0.50
C ILE A 327 24.03 -2.74 2.00
N PRO A 328 25.10 -2.69 2.83
CA PRO A 328 24.94 -2.41 4.26
C PRO A 328 24.38 -1.02 4.54
N VAL A 329 23.49 -0.92 5.53
CA VAL A 329 22.83 0.32 5.98
C VAL A 329 23.84 1.42 6.32
N SER A 330 24.98 1.07 6.93
CA SER A 330 26.04 2.04 7.27
C SER A 330 26.53 2.83 6.07
N ARG A 331 26.70 2.18 4.91
CA ARG A 331 27.12 2.86 3.67
C ARG A 331 26.05 3.74 3.05
N MET A 332 24.78 3.45 3.32
CA MET A 332 23.66 4.25 2.81
C MET A 332 23.50 5.55 3.61
N LEU A 333 23.61 5.47 4.94
CA LEU A 333 23.42 6.61 5.85
C LEU A 333 24.64 7.55 5.93
N GLU A 334 25.86 7.06 5.68
CA GLU A 334 27.08 7.90 5.62
C GLU A 334 26.98 9.02 4.56
N GLY A 335 26.37 8.71 3.40
CA GLY A 335 26.26 9.67 2.30
C GLY A 335 25.28 10.82 2.49
N GLU A 336 24.32 10.71 3.41
CA GLU A 336 23.47 11.85 3.81
C GLU A 336 24.18 12.75 4.83
N ARG A 337 24.99 12.16 5.70
CA ARG A 337 25.74 12.86 6.75
C ARG A 337 26.85 13.75 6.19
N GLU A 338 27.53 13.30 5.12
CA GLU A 338 28.55 14.08 4.41
C GLU A 338 28.00 15.24 3.57
N LYS A 339 26.70 15.23 3.20
CA LYS A 339 26.09 16.33 2.42
C LYS A 339 25.59 17.50 3.28
N LEU A 340 25.44 17.28 4.58
CA LEU A 340 24.96 18.27 5.56
C LEU A 340 26.12 19.00 6.29
N LEU A 341 27.35 18.53 6.11
CA LEU A 341 28.61 19.18 6.53
C LEU A 341 29.22 19.92 5.35
#